data_AF-A0A9W7S598-F1
#
_entry.id   AF-A0A9W7S598-F1
#
_cell.length_a   1.000
_cell.length_b   1.000
_cell.length_c   1.000
_cell.angle_alpha   90.00
_cell.angle_beta   90.00
_cell.angle_gamma   90.00
#
_symmetry.space_group_name_H-M   'P 1'
#
loop_
_entity.id
_entity.type
_entity.pdbx_description
1 polymer ?
#
loop_
_entity_poly.entity_id
_entity_poly.type
_entity_poly.pdbx_seq_one_letter_code
_entity_poly.pdbx_strand_id
1 'polypeptide(L)'
;MNTRIEEINKELVELRDNGISRKEVSDGYHTFDELYYHRMILFAIICNQNPVIAWKSKKHHDGTMFDEDSFICGIETPEGSYTYHYNLEFWDIYQVKELEFAPEYDGHKPSDITRLLSIL
;
A
#
# COMPACT_ATOMS: atom_id res chain seq x y z
N MET A 1 4.28 11.30 22.68
CA MET A 1 5.28 10.40 22.04
C MET A 1 6.65 10.89 22.53
N ASN A 2 7.79 10.28 22.20
CA ASN A 2 9.09 10.87 22.61
C ASN A 2 9.25 12.19 21.85
N THR A 3 9.55 13.30 22.56
CA THR A 3 9.65 14.65 21.95
C THR A 3 10.62 14.70 20.78
N ARG A 4 11.73 13.96 20.83
CA ARG A 4 12.69 13.87 19.73
C ARG A 4 12.13 13.16 18.50
N ILE A 5 11.27 12.16 18.70
CA ILE A 5 10.59 11.45 17.61
C ILE A 5 9.53 12.37 16.97
N GLU A 6 8.86 13.20 17.76
CA GLU A 6 7.93 14.22 17.26
C GLU A 6 8.67 15.24 16.36
N GLU A 7 9.85 15.69 16.77
CA GLU A 7 10.71 16.60 15.98
C GLU A 7 11.16 15.96 14.65
N ILE A 8 11.67 14.73 14.68
CA ILE A 8 12.07 14.00 13.47
C ILE A 8 10.87 13.86 12.50
N ASN A 9 9.70 13.47 13.02
CA ASN A 9 8.51 13.35 12.19
C ASN A 9 8.09 14.68 11.56
N LYS A 10 8.29 15.78 12.27
CA LYS A 10 8.03 17.12 11.74
C LYS A 10 8.98 17.46 10.59
N GLU A 11 10.28 17.20 10.74
CA GLU A 11 11.27 17.38 9.67
C GLU A 11 10.91 16.53 8.44
N LEU A 12 10.49 15.28 8.63
CA LEU A 12 10.03 14.42 7.54
C LEU A 12 8.77 14.94 6.85
N VAL A 13 7.92 15.73 7.52
CA VAL A 13 6.79 16.40 6.87
C VAL A 13 7.27 17.60 6.08
N GLU A 14 8.17 18.40 6.64
CA GLU A 14 8.75 19.58 5.97
C GLU A 14 9.52 19.21 4.70
N LEU A 15 10.25 18.08 4.69
CA LEU A 15 10.89 17.58 3.47
C LEU A 15 9.88 17.34 2.34
N ARG A 16 8.76 16.67 2.65
CA ARG A 16 7.67 16.41 1.68
C ARG A 16 7.10 17.72 1.14
N ASP A 17 6.79 18.66 2.03
CA ASP A 17 6.15 19.92 1.66
C ASP A 17 7.06 20.81 0.79
N ASN A 18 8.37 20.63 0.91
CA ASN A 18 9.38 21.26 0.05
C ASN A 18 9.75 20.46 -1.21
N GLY A 19 9.03 19.36 -1.50
CA GLY A 19 9.28 18.52 -2.68
C GLY A 19 10.55 17.67 -2.59
N ILE A 20 11.12 17.51 -1.39
CA ILE A 20 12.30 16.68 -1.16
C ILE A 20 11.84 15.24 -0.88
N SER A 21 12.37 14.31 -1.66
CA SER A 21 12.09 12.89 -1.47
C SER A 21 12.58 12.39 -0.11
N ARG A 22 11.80 11.50 0.50
CA ARG A 22 12.12 10.86 1.79
C ARG A 22 12.49 9.39 1.62
N LYS A 23 12.60 8.95 0.37
CA LYS A 23 12.86 7.55 0.01
C LYS A 23 14.15 7.02 0.64
N GLU A 24 15.19 7.85 0.71
CA GLU A 24 16.50 7.52 1.26
C GLU A 24 16.59 7.61 2.80
N VAL A 25 15.53 8.09 3.48
CA VAL A 25 15.51 8.10 4.94
C VAL A 25 15.57 6.67 5.44
N SER A 26 16.51 6.40 6.36
CA SER A 26 16.77 5.06 6.86
C SER A 26 16.58 4.95 8.37
N ASP A 27 16.13 3.78 8.82
CA ASP A 27 16.11 3.38 10.23
C ASP A 27 17.43 2.76 10.71
N GLY A 28 18.46 2.71 9.85
CA GLY A 28 19.75 2.07 10.07
C GLY A 28 19.88 0.65 9.51
N TYR A 29 18.77 0.04 9.09
CA TYR A 29 18.74 -1.28 8.44
C TYR A 29 18.17 -1.20 7.03
N HIS A 30 17.11 -0.41 6.84
CA HIS A 30 16.44 -0.21 5.57
C HIS A 30 16.13 1.27 5.36
N THR A 31 16.05 1.67 4.10
CA THR A 31 15.42 2.93 3.69
C THR A 31 13.91 2.78 3.61
N PHE A 32 13.16 3.89 3.63
CA PHE A 32 11.71 3.85 3.42
C PHE A 32 11.35 3.26 2.05
N ASP A 33 12.14 3.53 1.01
CA ASP A 33 11.90 2.95 -0.32
C ASP A 33 12.05 1.43 -0.32
N GLU A 34 13.09 0.91 0.34
CA GLU A 34 13.30 -0.54 0.49
C GLU A 34 12.15 -1.19 1.27
N LEU A 35 11.68 -0.57 2.36
CA LEU A 35 10.55 -1.09 3.13
C LEU A 35 9.25 -1.12 2.30
N TYR A 36 8.98 -0.07 1.52
CA TYR A 36 7.79 -0.05 0.65
C TYR A 36 7.90 -1.05 -0.50
N TYR A 37 9.09 -1.23 -1.07
CA TYR A 37 9.35 -2.22 -2.10
C TYR A 37 9.18 -3.66 -1.57
N HIS A 38 9.74 -3.98 -0.41
CA HIS A 38 9.54 -5.27 0.24
C HIS A 38 8.06 -5.55 0.52
N ARG A 39 7.35 -4.56 1.07
CA ARG A 39 5.91 -4.66 1.34
C ARG A 39 5.11 -4.97 0.07
N MET A 40 5.45 -4.31 -1.03
CA MET A 40 4.84 -4.56 -2.34
C MET A 40 5.09 -6.00 -2.81
N ILE A 41 6.34 -6.47 -2.81
CA ILE A 41 6.68 -7.84 -3.25
C ILE A 41 5.98 -8.89 -2.39
N LEU A 42 6.01 -8.73 -1.07
CA LEU A 42 5.35 -9.66 -0.15
C LEU A 42 3.84 -9.69 -0.35
N PHE A 43 3.21 -8.53 -0.55
CA PHE A 43 1.78 -8.47 -0.81
C PHE A 43 1.41 -9.06 -2.18
N ALA A 44 2.24 -8.85 -3.21
CA ALA A 44 2.05 -9.48 -4.52
C ALA A 44 2.07 -11.02 -4.42
N ILE A 45 2.97 -11.59 -3.62
CA ILE A 45 2.99 -13.04 -3.35
C ILE A 45 1.66 -13.49 -2.73
N ILE A 46 1.19 -12.79 -1.69
CA ILE A 46 -0.08 -13.11 -1.01
C ILE A 46 -1.26 -13.05 -1.99
N CYS A 47 -1.37 -11.97 -2.77
CA CYS A 47 -2.44 -11.79 -3.76
C CYS A 47 -2.41 -12.89 -4.82
N ASN A 48 -1.22 -13.20 -5.37
CA ASN A 48 -1.06 -14.20 -6.43
C ASN A 48 -1.33 -15.63 -5.94
N GLN A 49 -1.12 -15.91 -4.65
CA GLN A 49 -1.50 -17.18 -4.03
C GLN A 49 -3.00 -17.28 -3.75
N ASN A 50 -3.72 -16.16 -3.73
CA ASN A 50 -5.14 -16.06 -3.41
C ASN A 50 -5.95 -15.37 -4.52
N PRO A 51 -5.83 -15.78 -5.80
CA PRO A 51 -6.35 -15.02 -6.94
C PRO A 51 -7.89 -14.95 -6.99
N VAL A 52 -8.59 -15.81 -6.25
CA VAL A 52 -10.06 -15.82 -6.16
C VAL A 52 -10.58 -14.65 -5.31
N ILE A 53 -9.83 -14.27 -4.27
CA ILE A 53 -10.21 -13.22 -3.30
C ILE A 53 -9.37 -11.95 -3.44
N ALA A 54 -8.34 -11.97 -4.28
CA ALA A 54 -7.49 -10.83 -4.59
C ALA A 54 -7.88 -10.16 -5.91
N TRP A 55 -7.63 -8.85 -5.99
CA TRP A 55 -8.00 -8.03 -7.14
C TRP A 55 -7.05 -6.85 -7.31
N LYS A 56 -7.06 -6.24 -8.50
CA LYS A 56 -6.38 -4.97 -8.81
C LYS A 56 -7.27 -4.06 -9.66
N SER A 57 -7.09 -2.75 -9.52
CA SER A 57 -7.83 -1.72 -10.27
C SER A 57 -6.97 -0.48 -10.46
N LYS A 58 -7.15 0.21 -11.60
CA LYS A 58 -6.52 1.52 -11.85
C LYS A 58 -7.34 2.70 -11.31
N LYS A 59 -8.53 2.43 -10.75
CA LYS A 59 -9.45 3.45 -10.23
C LYS A 59 -10.02 3.02 -8.88
N HIS A 60 -10.22 3.99 -8.00
CA HIS A 60 -11.04 3.83 -6.79
C HIS A 60 -12.50 3.63 -7.16
N HIS A 61 -13.34 3.33 -6.16
CA HIS A 61 -14.79 3.14 -6.32
C HIS A 61 -15.48 4.33 -7.04
N ASP A 62 -15.04 5.55 -6.77
CA ASP A 62 -15.60 6.79 -7.35
C ASP A 62 -15.02 7.14 -8.74
N GLY A 63 -14.15 6.30 -9.28
CA GLY A 63 -13.51 6.50 -10.58
C GLY A 63 -12.25 7.38 -10.55
N THR A 64 -11.82 7.85 -9.39
CA THR A 64 -10.59 8.64 -9.22
C THR A 64 -9.36 7.77 -8.92
N MET A 65 -8.18 8.38 -8.88
CA MET A 65 -6.93 7.82 -8.36
C MET A 65 -6.09 8.96 -7.78
N PHE A 66 -5.18 8.67 -6.83
CA PHE A 66 -4.34 9.72 -6.23
C PHE A 66 -3.40 10.39 -7.24
N ASP A 67 -2.88 9.60 -8.19
CA ASP A 67 -2.08 10.05 -9.31
C ASP A 67 -2.34 9.16 -10.53
N GLU A 68 -1.91 9.63 -11.71
CA GLU A 68 -2.15 8.94 -12.99
C GLU A 68 -1.32 7.66 -13.17
N ASP A 69 -0.21 7.54 -12.45
CA ASP A 69 0.75 6.45 -12.54
C ASP A 69 0.58 5.40 -11.43
N SER A 70 -0.55 5.41 -10.71
CA SER A 70 -0.83 4.46 -9.63
C SER A 70 -1.96 3.50 -9.95
N PHE A 71 -1.92 2.37 -9.26
CA PHE A 71 -3.03 1.44 -9.15
C PHE A 71 -3.25 1.04 -7.69
N ILE A 72 -4.40 0.44 -7.43
CA ILE A 72 -4.75 -0.16 -6.15
C ILE A 72 -4.90 -1.67 -6.31
N CYS A 73 -4.34 -2.44 -5.39
CA CYS A 73 -4.60 -3.86 -5.25
C CYS A 73 -5.16 -4.16 -3.87
N GLY A 74 -6.00 -5.19 -3.78
CA GLY A 74 -6.63 -5.58 -2.55
C GLY A 74 -6.87 -7.08 -2.44
N ILE A 75 -7.14 -7.51 -1.23
CA ILE A 75 -7.58 -8.86 -0.90
C ILE A 75 -8.76 -8.78 0.06
N GLU A 76 -9.81 -9.55 -0.23
CA GLU A 76 -10.98 -9.67 0.63
C GLU A 76 -10.75 -10.79 1.64
N THR A 77 -10.69 -10.44 2.93
CA THR A 77 -10.56 -11.42 4.01
C THR A 77 -11.86 -11.54 4.81
N PRO A 78 -12.06 -12.63 5.59
CA PRO A 78 -13.20 -12.74 6.49
C PRO A 78 -13.35 -11.57 7.49
N GLU A 79 -12.27 -10.88 7.83
CA GLU A 79 -12.26 -9.75 8.76
C GLU A 79 -12.34 -8.37 8.06
N GLY A 80 -12.49 -8.35 6.74
CA GLY A 80 -12.59 -7.15 5.92
C GLY A 80 -11.48 -7.03 4.88
N SER A 81 -11.61 -6.04 4.01
CA SER A 81 -10.64 -5.83 2.93
C SER A 81 -9.30 -5.32 3.47
N TYR A 82 -8.23 -5.55 2.71
CA TYR A 82 -6.94 -4.89 2.94
C TYR A 82 -6.32 -4.50 1.61
N THR A 83 -5.88 -3.24 1.47
CA THR A 83 -5.48 -2.69 0.16
C THR A 83 -4.20 -1.86 0.24
N TYR A 84 -3.52 -1.74 -0.90
CA TYR A 84 -2.36 -0.87 -1.09
C TYR A 84 -2.38 -0.20 -2.45
N HIS A 85 -1.75 0.97 -2.52
CA HIS A 85 -1.47 1.68 -3.77
C HIS A 85 0.00 1.53 -4.15
N TYR A 86 0.26 1.30 -5.44
CA TYR A 86 1.60 1.16 -6.01
C TYR A 86 1.66 1.78 -7.41
N ASN A 87 2.87 2.04 -7.90
CA ASN A 87 3.09 2.55 -9.24
C ASN A 87 2.76 1.50 -10.32
N LEU A 88 2.20 1.92 -11.44
CA LEU A 88 1.81 1.10 -12.58
C LEU A 88 2.96 0.27 -13.17
N GLU A 89 4.22 0.65 -12.98
CA GLU A 89 5.38 -0.18 -13.38
C GLU A 89 5.34 -1.59 -12.75
N PHE A 90 4.67 -1.74 -11.61
CA PHE A 90 4.49 -3.01 -10.92
C PHE A 90 3.16 -3.70 -11.24
N TRP A 91 2.32 -3.17 -12.13
CA TRP A 91 1.00 -3.71 -12.43
C TRP A 91 1.03 -5.21 -12.79
N ASP A 92 2.03 -5.62 -13.56
CA ASP A 92 2.16 -6.98 -14.09
C ASP A 92 2.71 -7.98 -13.08
N ILE A 93 3.19 -7.57 -11.90
CA ILE A 93 3.56 -8.55 -10.86
C ILE A 93 2.32 -9.14 -10.17
N TYR A 94 1.18 -8.43 -10.23
CA TYR A 94 -0.09 -8.87 -9.66
C TYR A 94 -0.91 -9.62 -10.72
N GLN A 95 -0.93 -10.94 -10.62
CA GLN A 95 -1.62 -11.86 -11.53
C GLN A 95 -2.99 -12.25 -10.94
N VAL A 96 -3.83 -11.25 -10.73
CA VAL A 96 -5.14 -11.36 -10.07
C VAL A 96 -6.24 -10.66 -10.88
N LYS A 97 -7.49 -10.82 -10.48
CA LYS A 97 -8.65 -10.25 -11.18
C LYS A 97 -8.52 -8.73 -11.32
N GLU A 98 -8.64 -8.25 -12.56
CA GLU A 98 -8.73 -6.82 -12.85
C GLU A 98 -10.19 -6.35 -12.68
N LEU A 99 -10.39 -5.27 -11.94
CA LEU A 99 -11.67 -4.59 -11.77
C LEU A 99 -11.64 -3.24 -12.49
N GLU A 100 -12.78 -2.83 -13.02
CA GLU A 100 -12.93 -1.47 -13.59
C GLU A 100 -12.79 -0.39 -12.50
N PHE A 101 -13.37 -0.66 -11.32
CA PHE A 101 -13.28 0.17 -10.12
C PHE A 101 -13.00 -0.71 -8.91
N ALA A 102 -12.21 -0.20 -7.97
CA ALA A 102 -12.00 -0.86 -6.68
C ALA A 102 -13.33 -0.91 -5.88
N PRO A 103 -13.50 -1.88 -4.96
CA PRO A 103 -14.52 -1.83 -3.94
C PRO A 103 -14.46 -0.53 -3.12
N GLU A 104 -15.59 -0.16 -2.51
CA GLU A 104 -15.64 0.99 -1.61
C GLU A 104 -14.71 0.78 -0.42
N TYR A 105 -13.96 1.82 -0.05
CA TYR A 105 -12.98 1.74 1.02
C TYR A 105 -13.66 1.59 2.38
N ASP A 106 -13.29 0.52 3.10
CA ASP A 106 -13.89 0.17 4.39
C ASP A 106 -13.28 0.91 5.60
N GLY A 107 -12.30 1.80 5.36
CA GLY A 107 -11.67 2.58 6.41
C GLY A 107 -10.54 1.87 7.16
N HIS A 108 -10.02 0.73 6.68
CA HIS A 108 -8.95 -0.01 7.37
C HIS A 108 -7.68 0.81 7.58
N LYS A 109 -6.97 0.54 8.66
CA LYS A 109 -5.76 1.24 9.06
C LYS A 109 -4.54 0.34 8.92
N PRO A 110 -3.32 0.89 8.98
CA PRO A 110 -2.11 0.08 9.07
C PRO A 110 -2.14 -0.93 10.22
N SER A 111 -2.82 -0.61 11.33
CA SER A 111 -3.02 -1.53 12.47
C SER A 111 -3.86 -2.76 12.14
N ASP A 112 -4.66 -2.72 11.07
CA ASP A 112 -5.55 -3.81 10.67
C ASP A 112 -4.84 -4.85 9.79
N ILE A 113 -3.50 -4.77 9.68
CA ILE A 113 -2.69 -5.72 8.91
C ILE A 113 -2.92 -7.19 9.32
N THR A 114 -3.36 -7.42 10.56
CA THR A 114 -3.69 -8.75 11.07
C THR A 114 -4.91 -9.38 10.40
N ARG A 115 -5.75 -8.61 9.68
CA ARG A 115 -6.84 -9.17 8.85
C ARG A 115 -6.34 -10.21 7.87
N LEU A 116 -5.10 -10.08 7.39
CA LEU A 116 -4.47 -11.06 6.49
C LEU A 116 -4.27 -12.43 7.15
N LEU A 117 -4.21 -12.52 8.48
CA LEU A 117 -4.10 -13.83 9.16
C LEU A 117 -5.37 -14.67 9.01
N SER A 118 -6.52 -14.06 8.72
CA SER A 118 -7.80 -14.76 8.59
C SER A 118 -7.97 -15.53 7.27
N ILE A 119 -6.97 -15.49 6.38
CA ILE A 119 -6.97 -16.27 5.12
C ILE A 119 -6.10 -17.54 5.20
N LEU A 120 -5.48 -17.81 6.36
CA LEU A 120 -4.73 -19.03 6.65
C LEU A 120 -5.64 -20.13 7.20
#